data_AF-A0A519WVV8-F1
#
_entry.id   AF-A0A519WVV8-F1
#
_cell.length_a   1.000
_cell.length_b   1.000
_cell.length_c   1.000
_cell.angle_alpha   90.00
_cell.angle_beta   90.00
_cell.angle_gamma   90.00
#
_symmetry.space_group_name_H-M   'P 1'
#
loop_
_entity.id
_entity.type
_entity.pdbx_description
1 polymer ?
#
loop_
_entity_poly.entity_id
_entity_poly.type
_entity_poly.pdbx_seq_one_letter_code
_entity_poly.pdbx_strand_id
1 'polypeptide(L)'
;MPVGIINSSWGGTAAELWTPIEEIESDAELLKNSKQVQGSSGKPSAPAVLWNAMVHPLAGYRIAGAFWYQGESNTETYSGYHKLFSKMIESWRKAWAYDFPFYYVQIAPYSYTSKPEEQKGALLREQQTKTLSLPNTGMVVTTDLVPDITNIHPTKKKDVAARLAEMALVEVYSKKATDYKSPVYKSHKVAGNKIVIDFDYLAGKLQVNGKTITDLYIADKSRNFVPAEFRIE
;
A
#
# COMPACT_ATOMS: atom_id res chain seq x y z
N MET A 1 18.33 4.68 -22.23
CA MET A 1 18.64 3.48 -21.44
C MET A 1 17.56 2.44 -21.72
N PRO A 2 17.91 1.19 -22.04
CA PRO A 2 16.90 0.12 -22.16
C PRO A 2 16.26 -0.15 -20.79
N VAL A 3 14.98 -0.51 -20.79
CA VAL A 3 14.22 -0.87 -19.58
C VAL A 3 13.85 -2.34 -19.68
N GLY A 4 14.25 -3.12 -18.67
CA GLY A 4 13.81 -4.51 -18.49
C GLY A 4 12.75 -4.60 -17.40
N ILE A 5 11.79 -5.51 -17.57
CA ILE A 5 10.75 -5.79 -16.58
C ILE A 5 10.80 -7.27 -16.25
N ILE A 6 10.91 -7.59 -14.96
CA ILE A 6 10.76 -8.95 -14.43
C ILE A 6 9.38 -9.02 -13.78
N ASN A 7 8.56 -9.99 -14.19
CA ASN A 7 7.24 -10.21 -13.63
C ASN A 7 7.27 -11.41 -12.68
N SER A 8 7.20 -11.14 -11.38
CA SER A 8 6.98 -12.14 -10.35
C SER A 8 5.67 -11.83 -9.63
N SER A 9 4.55 -12.28 -10.20
CA SER A 9 3.21 -12.09 -9.62
C SER A 9 2.39 -13.38 -9.62
N TRP A 10 1.57 -13.56 -8.59
CA TRP A 10 0.65 -14.69 -8.47
C TRP A 10 -0.63 -14.29 -7.75
N GLY A 11 -1.78 -14.49 -8.41
CA GLY A 11 -3.07 -13.95 -7.94
C GLY A 11 -3.62 -14.62 -6.68
N GLY A 12 -4.13 -13.82 -5.74
CA GLY A 12 -4.77 -14.29 -4.51
C GLY A 12 -3.78 -14.83 -3.46
N THR A 13 -2.57 -14.29 -3.45
CA THR A 13 -1.51 -14.68 -2.52
C THR A 13 -1.32 -13.60 -1.46
N ALA A 14 -1.09 -14.02 -0.22
CA ALA A 14 -0.83 -13.11 0.90
C ALA A 14 0.66 -12.77 1.00
N ALA A 15 1.01 -11.65 1.64
CA ALA A 15 2.39 -11.18 1.77
C ALA A 15 3.33 -12.19 2.47
N GLU A 16 2.79 -13.08 3.30
CA GLU A 16 3.50 -14.17 3.96
C GLU A 16 4.18 -15.12 2.97
N LEU A 17 3.61 -15.30 1.78
CA LEU A 17 4.20 -16.17 0.74
C LEU A 17 5.45 -15.54 0.11
N TRP A 18 5.57 -14.22 0.21
CA TRP A 18 6.61 -13.39 -0.41
C TRP A 18 7.66 -12.90 0.59
N THR A 19 7.51 -13.29 1.86
CA THR A 19 8.40 -12.96 2.97
C THR A 19 9.22 -14.21 3.35
N PRO A 20 10.53 -14.10 3.66
CA PRO A 20 11.31 -15.22 4.18
C PRO A 20 10.66 -15.83 5.42
N ILE A 21 10.82 -17.15 5.61
CA ILE A 21 10.14 -17.88 6.66
C ILE A 21 10.62 -17.44 8.05
N GLU A 22 11.90 -17.07 8.17
CA GLU A 22 12.54 -16.67 9.41
C GLU A 22 11.91 -15.39 9.99
N GLU A 23 11.50 -14.46 9.13
CA GLU A 23 10.82 -13.23 9.54
C GLU A 23 9.42 -13.49 10.11
N ILE A 24 8.77 -14.56 9.66
CA ILE A 24 7.44 -14.96 10.10
C ILE A 24 7.53 -15.76 11.40
N GLU A 25 8.44 -16.74 11.47
CA GLU A 25 8.60 -17.62 12.65
C GLU A 25 9.18 -16.89 13.86
N SER A 26 9.98 -15.85 13.65
CA SER A 26 10.59 -15.06 14.72
C SER A 26 9.65 -14.05 15.39
N ASP A 27 8.46 -13.78 14.83
CA ASP A 27 7.47 -12.88 15.40
C ASP A 27 6.14 -13.60 15.69
N ALA A 28 5.72 -13.61 16.96
CA ALA A 28 4.54 -14.36 17.39
C ALA A 28 3.22 -13.90 16.75
N GLU A 29 3.10 -12.60 16.43
CA GLU A 29 1.93 -12.07 15.74
C GLU A 29 1.91 -12.50 14.28
N LEU A 30 3.05 -12.42 13.60
CA LEU A 30 3.17 -12.86 12.20
C LEU A 30 2.95 -14.37 12.05
N LEU A 31 3.52 -15.17 12.95
CA LEU A 31 3.30 -16.61 12.98
C LEU A 31 1.83 -16.98 13.26
N LYS A 32 1.14 -16.20 14.09
CA LYS A 32 -0.30 -16.38 14.34
C LYS A 32 -1.12 -15.98 13.11
N ASN A 33 -0.78 -14.87 12.46
CA ASN A 33 -1.50 -14.36 11.29
C ASN A 33 -1.29 -15.24 10.05
N SER A 34 -0.10 -15.80 9.85
CA SER A 34 0.18 -16.71 8.73
C SER A 34 -0.69 -17.97 8.73
N LYS A 35 -1.15 -18.41 9.92
CA LYS A 35 -2.09 -19.54 10.08
C LYS A 35 -3.55 -19.18 9.76
N GLN A 36 -3.88 -17.88 9.72
CA GLN A 36 -5.22 -17.38 9.42
C GLN A 36 -5.41 -17.04 7.95
N VAL A 37 -4.32 -16.80 7.23
CA VAL A 37 -4.35 -16.59 5.78
C VAL A 37 -4.87 -17.86 5.10
N GLN A 38 -5.99 -17.73 4.39
CA GLN A 38 -6.55 -18.83 3.64
C GLN A 38 -5.92 -18.89 2.24
N GLY A 39 -5.30 -20.02 1.91
CA GLY A 39 -4.91 -20.31 0.53
C GLY A 39 -6.15 -20.59 -0.32
N SER A 40 -6.12 -20.21 -1.60
CA SER A 40 -7.13 -20.72 -2.56
C SER A 40 -6.73 -22.12 -3.02
N SER A 41 -7.72 -23.00 -3.25
CA SER A 41 -7.47 -24.33 -3.83
C SER A 41 -6.70 -24.20 -5.16
N GLY A 42 -5.69 -25.06 -5.34
CA GLY A 42 -4.83 -25.06 -6.53
C GLY A 42 -3.82 -23.91 -6.61
N LYS A 43 -3.65 -23.11 -5.55
CA LYS A 43 -2.65 -22.04 -5.48
C LYS A 43 -1.61 -22.31 -4.41
N PRO A 44 -0.39 -21.75 -4.54
CA PRO A 44 0.58 -21.72 -3.46
C PRO A 44 -0.04 -21.11 -2.20
N SER A 45 0.22 -21.72 -1.05
CA SER A 45 -0.37 -21.33 0.24
C SER A 45 0.62 -21.35 1.39
N ALA A 46 1.75 -22.06 1.27
CA ALA A 46 2.76 -22.12 2.31
C ALA A 46 3.52 -20.78 2.41
N PRO A 47 3.76 -20.25 3.62
CA PRO A 47 4.62 -19.09 3.80
C PRO A 47 5.99 -19.26 3.14
N ALA A 48 6.59 -18.15 2.69
CA ALA A 48 7.86 -18.08 1.97
C ALA A 48 7.96 -18.84 0.62
N VAL A 49 6.93 -19.55 0.17
CA VAL A 49 7.02 -20.37 -1.06
C VAL A 49 7.31 -19.52 -2.30
N LEU A 50 6.73 -18.32 -2.42
CA LEU A 50 6.91 -17.44 -3.58
C LEU A 50 8.16 -16.57 -3.44
N TRP A 51 8.55 -16.23 -2.21
CA TRP A 51 9.88 -15.70 -1.94
C TRP A 51 10.95 -16.64 -2.50
N ASN A 52 10.92 -17.91 -2.10
CA ASN A 52 11.92 -18.91 -2.49
C ASN A 52 11.86 -19.24 -3.99
N ALA A 53 10.67 -19.32 -4.59
CA ALA A 53 10.50 -19.76 -5.97
C ALA A 53 10.60 -18.64 -7.02
N MET A 54 10.18 -17.41 -6.70
CA MET A 54 9.98 -16.35 -7.70
C MET A 54 10.78 -15.08 -7.46
N VAL A 55 11.29 -14.84 -6.24
CA VAL A 55 11.98 -13.59 -5.89
C VAL A 55 13.44 -13.84 -5.54
N HIS A 56 13.71 -14.67 -4.53
CA HIS A 56 15.07 -14.96 -4.06
C HIS A 56 16.03 -15.45 -5.18
N PRO A 57 15.60 -16.24 -6.19
CA PRO A 57 16.49 -16.63 -7.29
C PRO A 57 16.98 -15.45 -8.16
N LEU A 58 16.34 -14.28 -8.05
CA LEU A 58 16.73 -13.05 -8.73
C LEU A 58 17.71 -12.20 -7.90
N ALA A 59 17.96 -12.59 -6.64
CA ALA A 59 18.97 -11.92 -5.81
C ALA A 59 20.34 -12.00 -6.50
N GLY A 60 21.07 -10.89 -6.51
CA GLY A 60 22.34 -10.73 -7.23
C GLY A 60 22.23 -10.04 -8.59
N TYR A 61 21.04 -9.97 -9.20
CA TYR A 61 20.82 -9.07 -10.34
C TYR A 61 20.66 -7.63 -9.85
N ARG A 62 21.36 -6.68 -10.47
CA ARG A 62 21.14 -5.26 -10.18
C ARG A 62 19.77 -4.83 -10.71
N ILE A 63 18.88 -4.39 -9.82
CA ILE A 63 17.57 -3.84 -10.17
C ILE A 63 17.52 -2.35 -9.90
N ALA A 64 16.67 -1.63 -10.64
CA ALA A 64 16.41 -0.20 -10.41
C ALA A 64 15.43 0.02 -9.24
N GLY A 65 14.62 -0.98 -8.92
CA GLY A 65 13.61 -0.95 -7.86
C GLY A 65 12.58 -2.06 -8.04
N ALA A 66 11.59 -2.09 -7.16
CA ALA A 66 10.47 -3.01 -7.21
C ALA A 66 9.13 -2.27 -7.28
N PHE A 67 8.19 -2.85 -8.02
CA PHE A 67 6.78 -2.47 -8.00
C PHE A 67 5.96 -3.56 -7.33
N TRP A 68 5.12 -3.19 -6.36
CA TRP A 68 4.33 -4.13 -5.57
C TRP A 68 2.86 -3.74 -5.51
N TYR A 69 1.96 -4.65 -5.89
CA TYR A 69 0.53 -4.44 -5.74
C TYR A 69 -0.09 -5.72 -5.17
N GLN A 70 -0.25 -5.70 -3.85
CA GLN A 70 -0.83 -6.78 -3.08
C GLN A 70 -1.36 -6.21 -1.76
N GLY A 71 -2.33 -6.91 -1.19
CA GLY A 71 -2.80 -6.74 0.17
C GLY A 71 -4.19 -7.34 0.37
N GLU A 72 -4.91 -7.58 -0.73
CA GLU A 72 -6.30 -8.07 -0.73
C GLU A 72 -6.47 -9.35 0.09
N SER A 73 -5.49 -10.26 0.05
CA SER A 73 -5.52 -11.51 0.82
C SER A 73 -5.10 -11.36 2.29
N ASN A 74 -4.76 -10.15 2.73
CA ASN A 74 -4.36 -9.83 4.11
C ASN A 74 -5.40 -8.95 4.83
N THR A 75 -6.58 -8.70 4.25
CA THR A 75 -7.61 -7.87 4.89
C THR A 75 -8.19 -8.49 6.16
N GLU A 76 -8.07 -9.80 6.37
CA GLU A 76 -8.47 -10.44 7.64
C GLU A 76 -7.39 -10.31 8.73
N THR A 77 -6.13 -10.11 8.32
CA THR A 77 -4.95 -10.01 9.22
C THR A 77 -4.32 -8.62 9.18
N TYR A 78 -5.12 -7.59 8.87
CA TYR A 78 -4.62 -6.23 8.61
C TYR A 78 -3.74 -5.68 9.74
N SER A 79 -4.01 -6.02 11.01
CA SER A 79 -3.32 -5.43 12.17
C SER A 79 -1.81 -5.62 12.12
N GLY A 80 -1.34 -6.75 11.60
CA GLY A 80 0.08 -7.09 11.47
C GLY A 80 0.70 -6.72 10.13
N TYR A 81 -0.07 -6.18 9.18
CA TYR A 81 0.37 -6.02 7.80
C TYR A 81 1.54 -5.04 7.65
N HIS A 82 1.53 -3.90 8.35
CA HIS A 82 2.66 -2.96 8.29
C HIS A 82 3.97 -3.62 8.74
N LYS A 83 3.93 -4.41 9.81
CA LYS A 83 5.10 -5.14 10.32
C LYS A 83 5.57 -6.19 9.31
N LEU A 84 4.66 -7.01 8.81
CA LEU A 84 4.95 -8.04 7.81
C LEU A 84 5.57 -7.44 6.54
N PHE A 85 4.92 -6.42 5.99
CA PHE A 85 5.33 -5.79 4.74
C PHE A 85 6.66 -5.06 4.90
N SER A 86 6.91 -4.44 6.05
CA SER A 86 8.20 -3.82 6.35
C SER A 86 9.34 -4.86 6.38
N LYS A 87 9.14 -5.98 7.10
CA LYS A 87 10.09 -7.10 7.15
C LYS A 87 10.33 -7.72 5.78
N MET A 88 9.29 -7.82 4.95
CA MET A 88 9.39 -8.30 3.57
C MET A 88 10.31 -7.38 2.74
N ILE A 89 10.06 -6.07 2.75
CA ILE A 89 10.86 -5.07 2.01
C ILE A 89 12.32 -5.11 2.48
N GLU A 90 12.55 -5.08 3.78
CA GLU A 90 13.89 -5.12 4.37
C GLU A 90 14.63 -6.41 4.02
N SER A 91 13.94 -7.55 4.03
CA SER A 91 14.51 -8.84 3.64
C SER A 91 14.90 -8.89 2.18
N TRP A 92 14.07 -8.35 1.28
CA TRP A 92 14.41 -8.27 -0.13
C TRP A 92 15.63 -7.36 -0.33
N ARG A 93 15.68 -6.19 0.32
CA ARG A 93 16.86 -5.29 0.27
C ARG A 93 18.11 -5.96 0.82
N LYS A 94 17.99 -6.73 1.90
CA LYS A 94 19.08 -7.52 2.49
C LYS A 94 19.61 -8.56 1.51
N ALA A 95 18.75 -9.31 0.83
CA ALA A 95 19.16 -10.31 -0.16
C ALA A 95 19.88 -9.68 -1.37
N TRP A 96 19.58 -8.44 -1.71
CA TRP A 96 20.28 -7.68 -2.76
C TRP A 96 21.50 -6.90 -2.26
N ALA A 97 21.70 -6.79 -0.94
CA ALA A 97 22.76 -6.03 -0.28
C ALA A 97 22.77 -4.52 -0.59
N TYR A 98 21.61 -3.92 -0.91
CA TYR A 98 21.43 -2.47 -0.97
C TYR A 98 19.95 -2.06 -0.84
N ASP A 99 19.75 -0.81 -0.46
CA ASP A 99 18.42 -0.21 -0.24
C ASP A 99 17.82 0.30 -1.56
N PHE A 100 17.24 -0.60 -2.36
CA PHE A 100 16.58 -0.20 -3.61
C PHE A 100 15.21 0.45 -3.39
N PRO A 101 14.79 1.34 -4.32
CA PRO A 101 13.44 1.90 -4.32
C PRO A 101 12.35 0.84 -4.36
N PHE A 102 11.38 0.95 -3.47
CA PHE A 102 10.24 0.03 -3.37
C PHE A 102 8.93 0.81 -3.47
N TYR A 103 8.29 0.76 -4.63
CA TYR A 103 7.05 1.48 -4.88
C TYR A 103 5.88 0.52 -4.88
N TYR A 104 4.83 0.84 -4.13
CA TYR A 104 3.68 -0.05 -3.99
C TYR A 104 2.35 0.66 -4.20
N VAL A 105 1.31 -0.14 -4.36
CA VAL A 105 -0.03 0.34 -4.64
C VAL A 105 -0.92 0.03 -3.44
N GLN A 106 -1.62 1.06 -2.96
CA GLN A 106 -2.66 0.91 -1.97
C GLN A 106 -3.80 0.05 -2.57
N ILE A 107 -4.29 -0.94 -1.82
CA ILE A 107 -5.35 -1.82 -2.31
C ILE A 107 -6.60 -1.03 -2.74
N ALA A 108 -7.33 -1.58 -3.70
CA ALA A 108 -8.56 -0.97 -4.19
C ALA A 108 -9.56 -0.77 -3.03
N PRO A 109 -10.45 0.25 -3.07
CA PRO A 109 -11.54 0.41 -2.12
C PRO A 109 -12.67 -0.61 -2.38
N TYR A 110 -12.35 -1.90 -2.55
CA TYR A 110 -13.32 -2.97 -2.71
C TYR A 110 -14.08 -3.23 -1.40
N SER A 111 -15.32 -3.70 -1.50
CA SER A 111 -16.11 -4.16 -0.35
C SER A 111 -15.63 -5.52 0.16
N TYR A 112 -14.56 -5.53 0.97
CA TYR A 112 -13.90 -6.76 1.47
C TYR A 112 -14.71 -7.57 2.50
N THR A 113 -15.82 -7.03 3.00
CA THR A 113 -16.64 -7.66 4.04
C THR A 113 -18.12 -7.34 3.76
N SER A 114 -19.00 -8.26 4.14
CA SER A 114 -20.45 -8.04 4.11
C SER A 114 -20.92 -7.11 5.25
N LYS A 115 -20.03 -6.77 6.18
CA LYS A 115 -20.23 -5.90 7.33
C LYS A 115 -19.40 -4.62 7.18
N PRO A 116 -19.91 -3.59 6.49
CA PRO A 116 -19.15 -2.38 6.19
C PRO A 116 -18.53 -1.71 7.42
N GLU A 117 -19.14 -1.84 8.59
CA GLU A 117 -18.65 -1.32 9.87
C GLU A 117 -17.28 -1.89 10.30
N GLU A 118 -16.88 -3.06 9.79
CA GLU A 118 -15.57 -3.65 10.10
C GLU A 118 -14.41 -2.93 9.39
N GLN A 119 -14.68 -2.21 8.29
CA GLN A 119 -13.71 -1.35 7.60
C GLN A 119 -12.36 -2.02 7.25
N LYS A 120 -12.32 -3.35 7.09
CA LYS A 120 -11.09 -4.14 6.91
C LYS A 120 -10.18 -3.62 5.79
N GLY A 121 -10.77 -3.26 4.65
CA GLY A 121 -10.02 -2.65 3.55
C GLY A 121 -9.42 -1.29 3.91
N ALA A 122 -10.15 -0.43 4.61
CA ALA A 122 -9.61 0.86 5.09
C ALA A 122 -8.49 0.66 6.12
N LEU A 123 -8.65 -0.29 7.04
CA LEU A 123 -7.64 -0.61 8.05
C LEU A 123 -6.37 -1.20 7.42
N LEU A 124 -6.48 -2.05 6.39
CA LEU A 124 -5.30 -2.49 5.65
C LEU A 124 -4.62 -1.34 4.90
N ARG A 125 -5.39 -0.46 4.27
CA ARG A 125 -4.84 0.73 3.58
C ARG A 125 -4.11 1.66 4.54
N GLU A 126 -4.57 1.79 5.79
CA GLU A 126 -3.85 2.50 6.85
C GLU A 126 -2.47 1.86 7.11
N GLN A 127 -2.39 0.53 7.10
CA GLN A 127 -1.15 -0.22 7.32
C GLN A 127 -0.19 -0.10 6.13
N GLN A 128 -0.73 -0.04 4.91
CA GLN A 128 0.04 0.32 3.72
C GLN A 128 0.58 1.76 3.82
N THR A 129 -0.20 2.72 4.31
CA THR A 129 0.27 4.09 4.55
C THR A 129 1.37 4.14 5.61
N LYS A 130 1.24 3.41 6.72
CA LYS A 130 2.27 3.34 7.78
C LYS A 130 3.62 2.85 7.26
N THR A 131 3.62 2.01 6.22
CA THR A 131 4.84 1.48 5.59
C THR A 131 5.65 2.55 4.84
N LEU A 132 5.07 3.72 4.55
CA LEU A 132 5.82 4.88 4.01
C LEU A 132 6.89 5.41 4.98
N SER A 133 6.85 5.03 6.26
CA SER A 133 7.91 5.33 7.22
C SER A 133 9.25 4.67 6.88
N LEU A 134 9.25 3.61 6.06
CA LEU A 134 10.49 3.01 5.58
C LEU A 134 11.15 3.88 4.49
N PRO A 135 12.48 4.07 4.54
CA PRO A 135 13.20 4.85 3.55
C PRO A 135 13.08 4.22 2.15
N ASN A 136 13.24 5.04 1.12
CA ASN A 136 13.21 4.63 -0.28
C ASN A 136 11.92 3.89 -0.68
N THR A 137 10.80 4.24 -0.03
CA THR A 137 9.47 3.72 -0.39
C THR A 137 8.59 4.81 -1.00
N GLY A 138 7.57 4.38 -1.75
CA GLY A 138 6.53 5.27 -2.26
C GLY A 138 5.24 4.49 -2.49
N MET A 139 4.10 5.16 -2.33
CA MET A 139 2.79 4.53 -2.42
C MET A 139 1.90 5.26 -3.42
N VAL A 140 1.28 4.52 -4.32
CA VAL A 140 0.19 5.00 -5.18
C VAL A 140 -1.13 4.76 -4.48
N VAL A 141 -1.89 5.83 -4.25
CA VAL A 141 -3.30 5.75 -3.87
C VAL A 141 -4.15 5.46 -5.11
N THR A 142 -5.15 4.61 -4.99
CA THR A 142 -5.99 4.15 -6.12
C THR A 142 -7.47 4.47 -5.97
N THR A 143 -7.90 5.08 -4.86
CA THR A 143 -9.31 5.30 -4.53
C THR A 143 -10.08 6.10 -5.58
N ASP A 144 -9.42 7.02 -6.28
CA ASP A 144 -9.98 7.84 -7.35
C ASP A 144 -9.94 7.15 -8.73
N LEU A 145 -9.29 5.99 -8.83
CA LEU A 145 -9.13 5.19 -10.04
C LEU A 145 -10.02 3.94 -10.07
N VAL A 146 -10.89 3.76 -9.07
CA VAL A 146 -11.81 2.61 -8.98
C VAL A 146 -13.26 3.07 -9.15
N PRO A 147 -13.85 2.88 -10.35
CA PRO A 147 -15.23 3.30 -10.64
C PRO A 147 -16.29 2.38 -10.03
N ASP A 148 -15.90 1.17 -9.63
CA ASP A 148 -16.80 0.13 -9.12
C ASP A 148 -16.15 -0.58 -7.93
N ILE A 149 -16.69 -0.32 -6.73
CA ILE A 149 -16.23 -0.91 -5.47
C ILE A 149 -16.67 -2.36 -5.27
N THR A 150 -17.50 -2.91 -6.17
CA THR A 150 -17.85 -4.34 -6.20
C THR A 150 -16.87 -5.16 -7.05
N ASN A 151 -15.93 -4.49 -7.72
CA ASN A 151 -14.89 -5.14 -8.50
C ASN A 151 -13.53 -5.04 -7.79
N ILE A 152 -13.06 -6.16 -7.26
CA ILE A 152 -11.74 -6.28 -6.62
C ILE A 152 -10.58 -6.08 -7.61
N HIS A 153 -10.84 -6.10 -8.92
CA HIS A 153 -9.86 -5.91 -9.98
C HIS A 153 -10.09 -4.59 -10.73
N PRO A 154 -9.47 -3.47 -10.29
CA PRO A 154 -9.62 -2.18 -10.94
C PRO A 154 -9.27 -2.21 -12.43
N THR A 155 -10.08 -1.53 -13.24
CA THR A 155 -9.96 -1.47 -14.70
C THR A 155 -8.93 -0.45 -15.17
N LYS A 156 -8.73 0.65 -14.42
CA LYS A 156 -7.76 1.73 -14.73
C LYS A 156 -6.31 1.37 -14.38
N LYS A 157 -5.83 0.19 -14.80
CA LYS A 157 -4.47 -0.29 -14.47
C LYS A 157 -3.37 0.55 -15.12
N LYS A 158 -3.63 1.17 -16.28
CA LYS A 158 -2.68 2.05 -16.96
C LYS A 158 -2.40 3.31 -16.15
N ASP A 159 -3.43 3.91 -15.55
CA ASP A 159 -3.30 5.09 -14.70
C ASP A 159 -2.52 4.77 -13.41
N VAL A 160 -2.78 3.61 -12.80
CA VAL A 160 -1.99 3.12 -11.65
C VAL A 160 -0.51 2.93 -12.04
N ALA A 161 -0.25 2.30 -13.18
CA ALA A 161 1.11 2.10 -13.68
C ALA A 161 1.82 3.42 -14.03
N ALA A 162 1.10 4.40 -14.57
CA ALA A 162 1.63 5.74 -14.84
C ALA A 162 2.09 6.44 -13.55
N ARG A 163 1.31 6.37 -12.46
CA ARG A 163 1.73 6.93 -11.15
C ARG A 163 2.99 6.27 -10.60
N LEU A 164 3.10 4.95 -10.71
CA LEU A 164 4.31 4.21 -10.31
C LEU A 164 5.53 4.60 -11.16
N ALA A 165 5.34 4.70 -12.48
CA ALA A 165 6.38 5.09 -13.41
C ALA A 165 6.87 6.52 -13.17
N GLU A 166 5.97 7.46 -12.86
CA GLU A 166 6.32 8.85 -12.55
C GLU A 166 7.19 8.94 -11.29
N MET A 167 6.85 8.21 -10.22
CA MET A 167 7.71 8.11 -9.04
C MET A 167 9.11 7.59 -9.38
N ALA A 168 9.20 6.51 -10.18
CA ALA A 168 10.50 5.97 -10.57
C ALA A 168 11.29 6.95 -11.46
N LEU A 169 10.64 7.65 -12.38
CA LEU A 169 11.28 8.66 -13.24
C LEU A 169 11.90 9.78 -12.42
N VAL A 170 11.22 10.25 -11.38
CA VAL A 170 11.72 11.34 -10.53
C VAL A 170 12.82 10.84 -9.60
N GLU A 171 12.55 9.80 -8.82
CA GLU A 171 13.39 9.38 -7.71
C GLU A 171 14.60 8.54 -8.15
N VAL A 172 14.48 7.79 -9.26
CA VAL A 172 15.54 6.89 -9.75
C VAL A 172 16.27 7.50 -10.95
N TYR A 173 15.55 8.19 -11.82
CA TYR A 173 16.08 8.74 -13.07
C TYR A 173 16.22 10.26 -13.08
N SER A 174 16.08 10.90 -11.93
CA SER A 174 16.29 12.34 -11.71
C SER A 174 15.51 13.24 -12.66
N LYS A 175 14.33 12.80 -13.12
CA LYS A 175 13.42 13.65 -13.88
C LYS A 175 12.81 14.68 -12.93
N LYS A 176 12.67 15.91 -13.41
CA LYS A 176 12.00 16.97 -12.65
C LYS A 176 10.50 16.83 -12.85
N ALA A 177 9.78 16.62 -11.75
CA ALA A 177 8.34 16.77 -11.68
C ALA A 177 7.95 17.23 -10.26
N THR A 178 6.79 17.86 -10.15
CA THR A 178 6.13 18.18 -8.88
C THR A 178 4.93 17.26 -8.71
N ASP A 179 4.47 17.03 -7.48
CA ASP A 179 3.24 16.28 -7.17
C ASP A 179 3.16 14.84 -7.75
N TYR A 180 4.32 14.21 -7.95
CA TYR A 180 4.43 12.81 -8.41
C TYR A 180 4.13 11.78 -7.29
N LYS A 181 3.94 12.23 -6.06
CA LYS A 181 3.48 11.44 -4.90
C LYS A 181 2.08 11.92 -4.51
N SER A 182 1.24 11.00 -4.03
CA SER A 182 -0.05 11.39 -3.44
C SER A 182 0.16 12.27 -2.20
N PRO A 183 -0.75 13.23 -1.91
CA PRO A 183 -0.68 14.02 -0.69
C PRO A 183 -0.61 13.14 0.56
N VAL A 184 0.33 13.45 1.45
CA VAL A 184 0.54 12.70 2.71
C VAL A 184 0.22 13.61 3.87
N TYR A 185 -0.60 13.15 4.82
CA TYR A 185 -0.89 13.89 6.04
C TYR A 185 0.41 14.28 6.75
N LYS A 186 0.56 15.57 7.05
CA LYS A 186 1.72 16.13 7.75
C LYS A 186 1.37 16.51 9.18
N SER A 187 0.37 17.35 9.33
CA SER A 187 -0.05 17.91 10.62
C SER A 187 -1.50 18.39 10.56
N HIS A 188 -2.05 18.68 11.73
CA HIS A 188 -3.26 19.47 11.82
C HIS A 188 -3.19 20.44 13.00
N LYS A 189 -4.04 21.46 12.94
CA LYS A 189 -4.31 22.37 14.06
C LYS A 189 -5.81 22.54 14.25
N VAL A 190 -6.27 22.51 15.49
CA VAL A 190 -7.64 22.86 15.85
C VAL A 190 -7.72 24.37 16.01
N ALA A 191 -8.59 25.02 15.24
CA ALA A 191 -8.78 26.46 15.24
C ALA A 191 -10.27 26.78 15.38
N GLY A 192 -10.73 27.00 16.62
CA GLY A 192 -12.15 27.22 16.91
C GLY A 192 -12.99 26.00 16.52
N ASN A 193 -13.89 26.18 15.56
CA ASN A 193 -14.79 25.13 15.05
C ASN A 193 -14.25 24.39 13.81
N LYS A 194 -12.98 24.58 13.44
CA LYS A 194 -12.36 23.89 12.29
C LYS A 194 -11.07 23.15 12.66
N ILE A 195 -10.78 22.09 11.91
CA ILE A 195 -9.49 21.40 11.90
C ILE A 195 -8.82 21.73 10.56
N VAL A 196 -7.67 22.40 10.61
CA VAL A 196 -6.87 22.72 9.42
C VAL A 196 -5.82 21.63 9.27
N ILE A 197 -5.80 20.96 8.12
CA ILE A 197 -4.91 19.83 7.82
C ILE A 197 -3.87 20.27 6.80
N ASP A 198 -2.61 20.02 7.11
CA ASP A 198 -1.49 20.23 6.21
C ASP A 198 -1.06 18.90 5.59
N PHE A 199 -0.67 18.95 4.32
CA PHE A 199 -0.17 17.80 3.57
C PHE A 199 1.24 18.07 3.04
N ASP A 200 2.07 17.04 3.02
CA ASP A 200 3.23 16.99 2.14
C ASP A 200 2.80 16.55 0.73
N TYR A 201 3.61 16.87 -0.28
CA TYR A 201 3.38 16.52 -1.70
C TYR A 201 2.06 17.08 -2.28
N LEU A 202 1.80 18.35 -1.95
CA LEU A 202 0.65 19.11 -2.42
C LEU A 202 1.10 20.51 -2.86
N ALA A 203 1.89 20.59 -3.95
CA ALA A 203 2.25 21.88 -4.55
C ALA A 203 1.10 22.46 -5.37
N GLY A 204 0.30 21.59 -6.00
CA GLY A 204 -0.97 21.92 -6.63
C GLY A 204 -2.10 22.17 -5.62
N LYS A 205 -3.34 22.25 -6.13
CA LYS A 205 -4.54 22.43 -5.31
C LYS A 205 -5.22 21.08 -5.09
N LEU A 206 -5.80 20.88 -3.89
CA LEU A 206 -6.75 19.80 -3.69
C LEU A 206 -7.94 19.99 -4.63
N GLN A 207 -8.37 18.90 -5.25
CA GLN A 207 -9.54 18.88 -6.12
C GLN A 207 -10.55 17.87 -5.58
N VAL A 208 -11.82 18.27 -5.57
CA VAL A 208 -12.93 17.38 -5.26
C VAL A 208 -13.64 17.05 -6.56
N ASN A 209 -13.61 15.77 -6.92
CA ASN A 209 -14.39 15.26 -8.04
C ASN A 209 -15.84 15.11 -7.58
N GLY A 210 -16.71 16.03 -8.01
CA GLY A 210 -18.12 16.05 -7.63
C GLY A 210 -18.50 17.31 -6.85
N LYS A 211 -19.62 17.26 -6.12
CA LYS A 211 -20.15 18.42 -5.38
C LYS A 211 -19.77 18.44 -3.90
N THR A 212 -19.58 17.27 -3.29
CA THR A 212 -19.31 17.14 -1.85
C THR A 212 -18.41 15.94 -1.56
N ILE A 213 -17.68 15.98 -0.45
CA ILE A 213 -17.00 14.82 0.13
C ILE A 213 -18.02 14.09 1.02
N THR A 214 -18.29 12.82 0.74
CA THR A 214 -19.34 12.03 1.42
C THR A 214 -18.83 11.25 2.63
N ASP A 215 -17.53 10.95 2.67
CA ASP A 215 -16.93 10.02 3.64
C ASP A 215 -15.84 10.70 4.48
N LEU A 216 -16.13 11.90 4.96
CA LEU A 216 -15.24 12.67 5.84
C LEU A 216 -15.80 12.68 7.27
N TYR A 217 -15.02 12.14 8.20
CA TYR A 217 -15.39 12.01 9.60
C TYR A 217 -14.29 12.54 10.51
N ILE A 218 -14.68 13.09 11.65
CA ILE A 218 -13.79 13.47 12.75
C ILE A 218 -14.21 12.69 14.00
N ALA A 219 -13.25 12.40 14.88
CA ALA A 219 -13.54 11.74 16.13
C ALA A 219 -12.86 12.43 17.31
N ASP A 220 -13.49 12.31 18.48
CA ASP A 220 -12.87 12.67 19.74
C ASP A 220 -11.88 11.60 20.22
N LYS A 221 -11.28 11.82 21.40
CA LYS A 221 -10.35 10.86 22.02
C LYS A 221 -10.98 9.50 22.31
N SER A 222 -12.30 9.45 22.44
CA SER A 222 -13.07 8.22 22.67
C SER A 222 -13.37 7.47 21.37
N ARG A 223 -12.90 7.97 20.22
CA ARG A 223 -13.17 7.42 18.89
C ARG A 223 -14.66 7.43 18.52
N ASN A 224 -15.41 8.40 19.03
CA ASN A 224 -16.77 8.64 18.56
C ASN A 224 -16.71 9.45 17.27
N PHE A 225 -16.94 8.79 16.12
CA PHE A 225 -16.86 9.41 14.80
C PHE A 225 -18.16 10.13 14.44
N VAL A 226 -18.05 11.38 13.99
CA VAL A 226 -19.15 12.18 13.47
C VAL A 226 -18.81 12.72 12.07
N PRO A 227 -19.82 12.91 11.19
CA PRO A 227 -19.58 13.53 9.88
C PRO A 227 -18.98 14.92 10.02
N ALA A 228 -18.10 15.30 9.08
CA ALA A 228 -17.51 16.62 9.01
C ALA A 228 -17.71 17.27 7.65
N GLU A 229 -17.92 18.59 7.66
CA GLU A 229 -17.93 19.42 6.45
C GLU A 229 -16.49 19.75 6.04
N PHE A 230 -16.27 19.94 4.74
CA PHE A 230 -14.96 20.29 4.18
C PHE A 230 -14.95 21.73 3.63
N ARG A 231 -13.76 22.32 3.62
CA ARG A 231 -13.45 23.55 2.89
C ARG A 231 -12.03 23.44 2.35
N ILE A 232 -11.84 23.80 1.07
CA ILE A 232 -10.51 23.91 0.45
C ILE A 232 -10.20 25.41 0.38
N GLU A 233 -9.09 25.82 0.99
CA GLU A 233 -8.56 27.20 0.98
C GLU A 233 -7.33 27.28 0.08
#